data_AF-A0A8S9FU78-F1
#
_entry.id   AF-A0A8S9FU78-F1
#
_cell.length_a   1.000
_cell.length_b   1.000
_cell.length_c   1.000
_cell.angle_alpha   90.00
_cell.angle_beta   90.00
_cell.angle_gamma   90.00
#
_symmetry.space_group_name_H-M   'P 1'
#
loop_
_entity.id
_entity.type
_entity.pdbx_description
1 polymer ?
#
loop_
_entity_poly.entity_id
_entity_poly.type
_entity_poly.pdbx_seq_one_letter_code
_entity_poly.pdbx_strand_id
1 'polypeptide(L)'
;MADSDPASFLTQANAILRKNLTYQKRNVWSNVRLIMIPFYLCLVLVGIQALFDSQVSNSLDNQCGCKCIHKTGDETCQMVCGVEYSTRDQAVFCAIPNPQPWPPLILIPLPRNRVVDANLTNVSCKQRNNCPVTILFTGNNQSLGATLSRNLFRRSFPMNYSDLLFSLADNVLATTYKGSPTNYLDAGIVSDRFIYNIQSRCTPNSKVSFSLGQSPLNFTKEMRCVQGLNLWINSSREINDDIFKGYLKGNSEGMINEIVAAYDLLDTNRTNFNVNIWYNATYQDDSGNMPPKLLRVPRLVSLMSNAYLQYLKSPRTRMLLEFVKEMPKPETKLRLDIASLIGAVFFTWVILLLFPRTSHAIVCNTMKKVYPGRDGNPPKMAVRGLSLAVPSGECFGMLGPNGAGKTSFINMMTGLVKPTSGSAFVQGLDICTDMDRVYTSMGVCPQHDLLWETLSGREHLFFYGRLKNLKDSKLDQAVEESLKSVNLLHGGVADKPAGKYSGGMKRRLSVAISLIGSPKV
;
A
#
# COMPACT_ATOMS: atom_id res chain seq x y z
N MET A 1 1.47 -27.63 53.78
CA MET A 1 0.80 -26.79 52.78
C MET A 1 1.81 -25.71 52.41
N ALA A 2 2.36 -25.76 51.20
CA ALA A 2 3.20 -24.71 50.66
C ALA A 2 2.55 -24.32 49.34
N ASP A 3 2.08 -23.08 49.26
CA ASP A 3 1.30 -22.56 48.15
C ASP A 3 2.03 -22.77 46.82
N SER A 4 1.37 -23.52 45.94
CA SER A 4 1.78 -23.75 44.56
C SER A 4 1.16 -22.66 43.67
N ASP A 5 1.45 -21.40 43.98
CA ASP A 5 1.07 -20.31 43.07
C ASP A 5 2.08 -20.25 41.91
N PRO A 6 1.62 -20.04 40.66
CA PRO A 6 2.50 -19.87 39.52
C PRO A 6 3.47 -18.71 39.78
N ALA A 7 4.74 -18.91 39.43
CA ALA A 7 5.77 -17.89 39.62
C ALA A 7 5.29 -16.54 39.06
N SER A 8 5.32 -15.50 39.89
CA SER A 8 4.77 -14.19 39.52
C SER A 8 5.41 -13.66 38.24
N PHE A 9 4.66 -12.85 37.49
CA PHE A 9 5.12 -12.23 36.24
C PHE A 9 6.49 -11.54 36.40
N LEU A 10 6.73 -10.88 37.54
CA LEU A 10 8.01 -10.24 37.84
C LEU A 10 9.16 -11.25 37.97
N THR A 11 8.90 -12.41 38.57
CA THR A 11 9.90 -13.47 38.73
C THR A 11 10.25 -14.10 37.38
N GLN A 12 9.27 -14.33 36.51
CA GLN A 12 9.49 -14.80 35.14
C GLN A 12 10.25 -13.77 34.31
N ALA A 13 9.86 -12.50 34.37
CA ALA A 13 10.52 -11.40 33.67
C ALA A 13 11.97 -11.21 34.11
N ASN A 14 12.27 -11.32 35.41
CA ASN A 14 13.63 -11.19 35.95
C ASN A 14 14.54 -12.37 35.54
N ALA A 15 14.01 -13.60 35.51
CA ALA A 15 14.74 -14.75 35.01
C ALA A 15 15.06 -14.62 33.50
N ILE A 16 14.10 -14.15 32.71
CA ILE A 16 14.28 -13.87 31.28
C ILE A 16 15.30 -12.74 31.07
N LEU A 17 15.23 -11.65 31.86
CA LEU A 17 16.16 -10.52 31.79
C LEU A 17 17.61 -10.95 32.06
N ARG A 18 17.85 -11.70 33.13
CA ARG A 18 19.20 -12.19 33.49
C ARG A 18 19.76 -13.13 32.42
N LYS A 19 18.92 -14.00 31.83
CA LYS A 19 19.33 -14.86 30.71
C LYS A 19 19.64 -14.04 29.46
N ASN A 20 18.80 -13.06 29.12
CA ASN A 20 19.03 -12.16 27.99
C ASN A 20 20.33 -11.37 28.15
N LEU A 21 20.61 -10.83 29.34
CA LEU A 21 21.89 -10.15 29.63
C LEU A 21 23.10 -11.09 29.46
N THR A 22 22.97 -12.34 29.89
CA THR A 22 24.05 -13.33 29.75
C THR A 22 24.25 -13.77 28.29
N TYR A 23 23.17 -13.94 27.53
CA TYR A 23 23.20 -14.23 26.09
C TYR A 23 23.80 -13.07 25.30
N GLN A 24 23.38 -11.85 25.60
CA GLN A 24 23.93 -10.63 25.00
C GLN A 24 25.41 -10.44 25.32
N LYS A 25 25.86 -10.81 26.53
CA LYS A 25 27.28 -10.80 26.92
C LYS A 25 28.12 -11.86 26.17
N ARG A 26 27.53 -12.98 25.75
CA ARG A 26 28.23 -14.02 24.96
C ARG A 26 28.29 -13.69 23.47
N ASN A 27 27.26 -12.99 22.95
CA ASN A 27 27.15 -12.58 21.56
C ASN A 27 27.44 -11.09 21.34
N VAL A 28 28.44 -10.55 22.05
CA VAL A 28 28.81 -9.12 22.00
C VAL A 28 29.08 -8.64 20.57
N TRP A 29 29.80 -9.43 19.76
CA TRP A 29 30.09 -9.06 18.37
C TRP A 29 28.84 -8.99 17.48
N SER A 30 27.86 -9.86 17.69
CA SER A 30 26.58 -9.79 16.99
C SER A 30 25.79 -8.57 17.42
N ASN A 31 25.76 -8.26 18.72
CA ASN A 31 25.09 -7.07 19.23
C ASN A 31 25.74 -5.77 18.74
N VAL A 32 27.06 -5.71 18.67
CA VAL A 32 27.78 -4.56 18.09
C VAL A 32 27.40 -4.40 16.62
N ARG A 33 27.41 -5.46 15.81
CA ARG A 33 26.95 -5.38 14.40
C ARG A 33 25.49 -4.93 14.30
N LEU A 34 24.62 -5.43 15.18
CA LEU A 34 23.22 -5.03 15.31
C LEU A 34 23.00 -3.63 15.92
N ILE A 35 24.04 -2.86 16.23
CA ILE A 35 23.89 -1.44 16.62
C ILE A 35 24.59 -0.56 15.59
N MET A 36 25.74 -1.01 15.08
CA MET A 36 26.55 -0.28 14.12
C MET A 36 25.93 -0.21 12.73
N ILE A 37 25.22 -1.25 12.27
CA ILE A 37 24.60 -1.27 10.94
C ILE A 37 23.54 -0.15 10.77
N PRO A 38 22.59 0.07 11.69
CA PRO A 38 21.66 1.19 11.61
C PRO A 38 22.34 2.54 11.75
N PHE A 39 23.33 2.65 12.64
CA PHE A 39 24.05 3.90 12.79
C PHE A 39 24.76 4.26 11.47
N TYR A 40 25.40 3.29 10.84
CA TYR A 40 25.97 3.43 9.51
C TYR A 40 24.91 3.78 8.46
N LEU A 41 23.77 3.08 8.44
CA LEU A 41 22.67 3.37 7.53
C LEU A 41 22.15 4.80 7.73
N CYS A 42 21.96 5.25 8.97
CA CYS A 42 21.58 6.63 9.29
C CYS A 42 22.61 7.64 8.78
N LEU A 43 23.91 7.38 8.97
CA LEU A 43 24.95 8.25 8.42
C LEU A 43 24.92 8.30 6.89
N VAL A 44 24.72 7.16 6.23
CA VAL A 44 24.55 7.10 4.76
C VAL A 44 23.31 7.88 4.33
N LEU A 45 22.18 7.72 5.01
CA LEU A 45 20.93 8.42 4.69
C LEU A 45 21.05 9.92 4.91
N VAL A 46 21.72 10.37 5.98
CA VAL A 46 22.05 11.78 6.20
C VAL A 46 22.96 12.30 5.09
N GLY A 47 23.94 11.50 4.66
CA GLY A 47 24.79 11.82 3.51
C GLY A 47 23.98 11.97 2.21
N ILE A 48 23.05 11.05 1.94
CA ILE A 48 22.15 11.12 0.77
C ILE A 48 21.23 12.34 0.86
N GLN A 49 20.66 12.61 2.02
CA GLN A 49 19.83 13.79 2.26
C GLN A 49 20.64 15.08 2.00
N ALA A 50 21.86 15.17 2.54
CA ALA A 50 22.74 16.32 2.33
C ALA A 50 23.14 16.48 0.85
N LEU A 51 23.40 15.37 0.15
CA LEU A 51 23.66 15.38 -1.29
C LEU A 51 22.43 15.87 -2.07
N PHE A 52 21.22 15.41 -1.73
CA PHE A 52 19.99 15.84 -2.37
C PHE A 52 19.71 17.33 -2.09
N ASP A 53 19.88 17.78 -0.85
CA ASP A 53 19.69 19.17 -0.47
C ASP A 53 20.69 20.07 -1.21
N SER A 54 21.95 19.65 -1.30
CA SER A 54 23.01 20.42 -1.99
C SER A 54 22.86 20.43 -3.52
N GLN A 55 22.53 19.29 -4.14
CA GLN A 55 22.53 19.14 -5.60
C GLN A 55 21.17 19.47 -6.22
N VAL A 56 20.08 19.26 -5.48
CA VAL A 56 18.71 19.40 -6.00
C VAL A 56 18.01 20.57 -5.32
N SER A 57 17.79 20.53 -3.99
CA SER A 57 17.02 21.58 -3.32
C SER A 57 17.68 22.96 -3.39
N ASN A 58 19.01 23.02 -3.35
CA ASN A 58 19.78 24.26 -3.40
C ASN A 58 20.34 24.58 -4.80
N SER A 59 19.94 23.83 -5.81
CA SER A 59 20.21 24.22 -7.20
C SER A 59 19.50 25.54 -7.49
N LEU A 60 20.18 26.44 -8.22
CA LEU A 60 19.65 27.75 -8.61
C LEU A 60 18.30 27.63 -9.32
N ASP A 61 18.08 26.58 -10.10
CA ASP A 61 16.83 26.38 -10.86
C ASP A 61 15.63 25.96 -9.98
N ASN A 62 15.89 25.42 -8.78
CA ASN A 62 14.86 24.92 -7.87
C ASN A 62 14.50 25.91 -6.75
N GLN A 63 14.90 27.17 -6.91
CA GLN A 63 14.63 28.26 -5.96
C GLN A 63 14.02 29.45 -6.69
N CYS A 64 13.41 30.35 -5.92
CA CYS A 64 12.97 31.61 -6.48
C CYS A 64 14.17 32.48 -6.85
N GLY A 65 14.16 33.09 -8.03
CA GLY A 65 15.20 34.02 -8.47
C GLY A 65 15.22 35.27 -7.62
N CYS A 66 16.43 35.75 -7.33
CA CYS A 66 16.66 36.92 -6.49
C CYS A 66 17.59 37.91 -7.17
N LYS A 67 17.30 39.20 -7.01
CA LYS A 67 18.14 40.28 -7.49
C LYS A 67 18.55 41.19 -6.34
N CYS A 68 19.80 41.61 -6.39
CA CYS A 68 20.34 42.63 -5.51
C CYS A 68 19.74 43.99 -5.87
N ILE A 69 19.07 44.65 -4.93
CA ILE A 69 18.59 46.02 -5.08
C ILE A 69 19.34 46.90 -4.08
N HIS A 70 20.06 47.90 -4.60
CA HIS A 70 20.66 48.94 -3.77
C HIS A 70 19.60 50.01 -3.49
N LYS A 71 19.36 50.32 -2.21
CA LYS A 71 18.55 51.48 -1.84
C LYS A 71 19.39 52.74 -2.06
N THR A 72 18.79 53.77 -2.63
CA THR A 72 19.44 55.07 -2.89
C THR A 72 20.00 55.64 -1.58
N GLY A 73 21.32 55.63 -1.44
CA GLY A 73 22.05 56.16 -0.28
C GLY A 73 22.71 55.11 0.63
N ASP A 74 22.52 53.81 0.39
CA ASP A 74 23.13 52.72 1.17
C ASP A 74 23.98 51.81 0.26
N GLU A 75 25.24 51.56 0.63
CA GLU A 75 26.13 50.62 -0.08
C GLU A 75 25.70 49.15 0.11
N THR A 76 24.76 48.87 1.04
CA THR A 76 24.32 47.52 1.34
C THR A 76 23.26 47.03 0.35
N CYS A 77 23.62 45.97 -0.37
CA CYS A 77 22.74 45.22 -1.25
C CYS A 77 21.63 44.50 -0.45
N GLN A 78 20.36 44.85 -0.68
CA GLN A 78 19.24 44.05 -0.18
C GLN A 78 18.83 43.04 -1.25
N MET A 79 18.98 41.74 -0.94
CA MET A 79 18.51 40.68 -1.83
C MET A 79 16.99 40.60 -1.79
N VAL A 80 16.34 40.83 -2.93
CA VAL A 80 14.90 40.72 -3.11
C VAL A 80 14.61 39.59 -4.07
N CYS A 81 13.84 38.60 -3.61
CA CYS A 81 13.45 37.42 -4.37
C CYS A 81 12.02 37.58 -4.88
N GLY A 82 11.79 37.21 -6.14
CA GLY A 82 10.49 37.34 -6.75
C GLY A 82 10.42 36.73 -8.14
N VAL A 83 9.20 36.45 -8.59
CA VAL A 83 8.93 35.89 -9.93
C VAL A 83 9.54 36.77 -11.02
N GLU A 84 9.55 38.09 -10.82
CA GLU A 84 10.09 39.11 -11.74
C GLU A 84 11.59 38.93 -12.03
N TYR A 85 12.32 38.35 -11.08
CA TYR A 85 13.77 38.10 -11.17
C TYR A 85 14.10 36.63 -11.43
N SER A 86 13.09 35.82 -11.74
CA SER A 86 13.21 34.38 -11.90
C SER A 86 13.20 33.96 -13.37
N THR A 87 13.79 32.81 -13.67
CA THR A 87 13.55 32.09 -14.93
C THR A 87 12.19 31.40 -14.91
N ARG A 88 11.77 30.85 -16.06
CA ARG A 88 10.51 30.09 -16.17
C ARG A 88 10.45 28.90 -15.22
N ASP A 89 11.58 28.23 -14.99
CA ASP A 89 11.66 27.06 -14.11
C ASP A 89 11.68 27.47 -12.62
N GLN A 90 12.44 28.52 -12.29
CA GLN A 90 12.49 29.10 -10.94
C GLN A 90 11.14 29.67 -10.46
N ALA A 91 10.37 30.26 -11.38
CA ALA A 91 9.07 30.86 -11.09
C ALA A 91 8.05 29.87 -10.48
N VAL A 92 8.22 28.57 -10.73
CA VAL A 92 7.40 27.51 -10.12
C VAL A 92 7.64 27.39 -8.61
N PHE A 93 8.77 27.87 -8.09
CA PHE A 93 9.10 27.81 -6.67
C PHE A 93 8.78 29.10 -5.90
N CYS A 94 8.66 30.22 -6.61
CA CYS A 94 8.37 31.53 -6.02
C CYS A 94 6.99 31.64 -5.35
N ALA A 95 6.90 32.55 -4.37
CA ALA A 95 5.65 33.09 -3.86
C ALA A 95 5.03 34.07 -4.86
N ILE A 96 3.70 34.04 -4.97
CA ILE A 96 2.96 34.81 -5.97
C ILE A 96 1.74 35.41 -5.26
N PRO A 97 1.91 36.61 -4.67
CA PRO A 97 0.88 37.22 -3.84
C PRO A 97 -0.33 37.67 -4.67
N ASN A 98 -0.09 38.15 -5.89
CA ASN A 98 -1.12 38.63 -6.81
C ASN A 98 -1.07 37.80 -8.11
N PRO A 99 -1.74 36.65 -8.18
CA PRO A 99 -1.78 35.83 -9.38
C PRO A 99 -2.63 36.51 -10.47
N GLN A 100 -2.27 36.29 -11.72
CA GLN A 100 -3.08 36.76 -12.84
C GLN A 100 -4.35 35.90 -13.00
N PRO A 101 -5.50 36.49 -13.34
CA PRO A 101 -6.68 35.76 -13.76
C PRO A 101 -6.40 34.84 -14.97
N TRP A 102 -6.82 33.58 -14.87
CA TRP A 102 -6.72 32.59 -15.94
C TRP A 102 -8.10 32.22 -16.49
N PRO A 103 -8.35 32.34 -17.81
CA PRO A 103 -9.65 32.03 -18.37
C PRO A 103 -10.00 30.55 -18.20
N PRO A 104 -11.25 30.21 -17.85
CA PRO A 104 -11.71 28.86 -17.63
C PRO A 104 -11.72 28.08 -18.94
N LEU A 105 -11.11 26.89 -18.93
CA LEU A 105 -11.11 25.98 -20.06
C LEU A 105 -11.97 24.76 -19.78
N ILE A 106 -12.69 24.27 -20.79
CA ILE A 106 -13.37 22.97 -20.78
C ILE A 106 -12.40 21.88 -21.19
N LEU A 107 -12.47 20.71 -20.55
CA LEU A 107 -11.76 19.52 -21.03
C LEU A 107 -12.52 18.93 -22.22
N ILE A 108 -11.87 18.84 -23.39
CA ILE A 108 -12.44 18.19 -24.57
C ILE A 108 -11.61 16.97 -24.99
N PRO A 109 -12.22 15.95 -25.61
CA PRO A 109 -11.50 14.81 -26.16
C PRO A 109 -10.51 15.19 -27.26
N LEU A 110 -9.49 14.34 -27.43
CA LEU A 110 -8.57 14.42 -28.57
C LEU A 110 -9.35 14.27 -29.88
N PRO A 111 -8.96 14.94 -30.99
CA PRO A 111 -9.69 14.88 -32.26
C PRO A 111 -10.03 13.46 -32.75
N ARG A 112 -9.10 12.51 -32.58
CA ARG A 112 -9.27 11.08 -32.92
C ARG A 112 -10.31 10.34 -32.08
N ASN A 113 -10.61 10.83 -30.88
CA ASN A 113 -11.52 10.19 -29.91
C ASN A 113 -12.94 10.78 -29.97
N ARG A 114 -13.18 11.89 -30.67
CA ARG A 114 -14.46 12.61 -30.62
C ARG A 114 -15.58 11.83 -31.33
N VAL A 115 -16.79 11.93 -30.79
CA VAL A 115 -18.03 11.43 -31.42
C VAL A 115 -18.38 12.26 -32.65
N VAL A 116 -18.88 11.58 -33.70
CA VAL A 116 -19.21 12.19 -34.99
C VAL A 116 -20.72 12.24 -35.25
N ASP A 117 -21.44 11.24 -34.74
CA ASP A 117 -22.91 11.11 -34.86
C ASP A 117 -23.41 10.15 -33.75
N ALA A 118 -24.70 10.20 -33.41
CA ALA A 118 -25.36 9.28 -32.48
C ALA A 118 -25.20 7.80 -32.92
N ASN A 119 -25.08 7.56 -34.23
CA ASN A 119 -24.86 6.23 -34.81
C ASN A 119 -23.37 5.83 -34.93
N LEU A 120 -22.42 6.67 -34.49
CA LEU A 120 -20.99 6.33 -34.38
C LEU A 120 -20.25 5.96 -35.71
N THR A 121 -20.85 6.20 -36.89
CA THR A 121 -20.40 5.59 -38.16
C THR A 121 -19.44 6.42 -39.03
N ASN A 122 -19.34 7.74 -38.86
CA ASN A 122 -18.60 8.57 -39.83
C ASN A 122 -17.10 8.72 -39.49
N VAL A 123 -16.28 7.82 -40.04
CA VAL A 123 -14.82 7.77 -39.82
C VAL A 123 -14.04 8.92 -40.49
N SER A 124 -14.65 9.62 -41.47
CA SER A 124 -13.93 10.57 -42.33
C SER A 124 -13.39 11.80 -41.59
N CYS A 125 -14.10 12.31 -40.57
CA CYS A 125 -13.61 13.48 -39.81
C CYS A 125 -12.45 13.11 -38.87
N LYS A 126 -12.38 11.85 -38.42
CA LYS A 126 -11.31 11.38 -37.51
C LYS A 126 -9.98 11.35 -38.26
N GLN A 127 -10.00 10.90 -39.52
CA GLN A 127 -8.84 10.95 -40.41
C GLN A 127 -8.36 12.39 -40.68
N ARG A 128 -9.30 13.33 -40.82
CA ARG A 128 -9.01 14.76 -41.06
C ARG A 128 -8.76 15.58 -39.79
N ASN A 129 -8.81 14.96 -38.59
CA ASN A 129 -8.72 15.62 -37.28
C ASN A 129 -9.65 16.83 -37.09
N ASN A 130 -10.82 16.82 -37.74
CA ASN A 130 -11.76 17.94 -37.72
C ASN A 130 -13.14 17.54 -37.16
N CYS A 131 -13.19 16.48 -36.34
CA CYS A 131 -14.45 16.08 -35.72
C CYS A 131 -14.95 17.14 -34.72
N PRO A 132 -16.27 17.38 -34.69
CA PRO A 132 -16.89 18.29 -33.74
C PRO A 132 -16.73 17.79 -32.31
N VAL A 133 -16.97 18.67 -31.35
CA VAL A 133 -17.08 18.33 -29.93
C VAL A 133 -18.54 18.21 -29.55
N THR A 134 -18.92 17.06 -29.02
CA THR A 134 -20.32 16.73 -28.74
C THR A 134 -20.67 16.98 -27.27
N ILE A 135 -21.80 17.65 -27.03
CA ILE A 135 -22.46 17.79 -25.74
C ILE A 135 -23.87 17.21 -25.86
N LEU A 136 -24.26 16.34 -24.92
CA LEU A 136 -25.59 15.76 -24.89
C LEU A 136 -26.55 16.59 -24.01
N PHE A 137 -27.84 16.54 -24.34
CA PHE A 137 -28.92 17.16 -23.59
C PHE A 137 -30.05 16.18 -23.39
N THR A 138 -30.65 16.17 -22.21
CA THR A 138 -31.94 15.52 -21.96
C THR A 138 -32.81 16.41 -21.08
N GLY A 139 -34.09 16.11 -21.01
CA GLY A 139 -35.03 16.81 -20.14
C GLY A 139 -36.49 16.65 -20.57
N ASN A 140 -37.40 17.15 -19.74
CA ASN A 140 -38.84 17.02 -19.98
C ASN A 140 -39.36 17.95 -21.10
N ASN A 141 -38.67 19.05 -21.36
CA ASN A 141 -39.08 20.05 -22.34
C ASN A 141 -38.02 20.24 -23.42
N GLN A 142 -38.26 19.64 -24.58
CA GLN A 142 -37.35 19.73 -25.73
C GLN A 142 -37.21 21.17 -26.27
N SER A 143 -38.26 21.99 -26.20
CA SER A 143 -38.20 23.38 -26.65
C SER A 143 -37.29 24.25 -25.77
N LEU A 144 -37.34 24.01 -24.44
CA LEU A 144 -36.44 24.64 -23.48
C LEU A 144 -35.01 24.18 -23.75
N GLY A 145 -34.79 22.87 -23.83
CA GLY A 145 -33.48 22.29 -24.14
C GLY A 145 -32.88 22.81 -25.44
N ALA A 146 -33.67 22.91 -26.51
CA ALA A 146 -33.25 23.47 -27.80
C ALA A 146 -32.92 24.97 -27.72
N THR A 147 -33.53 25.72 -26.80
CA THR A 147 -33.23 27.14 -26.59
C THR A 147 -31.94 27.29 -25.79
N LEU A 148 -31.80 26.55 -24.69
CA LEU A 148 -30.59 26.53 -23.88
C LEU A 148 -29.38 26.06 -24.68
N SER A 149 -29.53 25.00 -25.48
CA SER A 149 -28.46 24.48 -26.32
C SER A 149 -27.98 25.49 -27.37
N ARG A 150 -28.89 26.25 -27.97
CA ARG A 150 -28.55 27.36 -28.88
C ARG A 150 -27.79 28.50 -28.20
N ASN A 151 -28.07 28.75 -26.92
CA ASN A 151 -27.41 29.81 -26.15
C ASN A 151 -26.01 29.44 -25.65
N LEU A 152 -25.63 28.16 -25.68
CA LEU A 152 -24.32 27.70 -25.20
C LEU A 152 -23.15 28.10 -26.11
N PHE A 153 -23.34 28.01 -27.43
CA PHE A 153 -22.28 28.29 -28.40
C PHE A 153 -22.62 29.48 -29.26
N ARG A 154 -21.69 30.44 -29.35
CA ARG A 154 -21.85 31.59 -30.24
C ARG A 154 -21.45 31.24 -31.68
N ARG A 155 -21.97 32.04 -32.61
CA ARG A 155 -21.61 31.99 -34.05
C ARG A 155 -20.32 32.73 -34.36
N SER A 156 -19.99 33.77 -33.60
CA SER A 156 -18.83 34.62 -33.87
C SER A 156 -18.03 34.89 -32.61
N PHE A 157 -16.75 35.18 -32.84
CA PHE A 157 -15.73 35.44 -31.83
C PHE A 157 -15.21 36.87 -32.01
N PRO A 158 -15.83 37.88 -31.39
CA PRO A 158 -15.24 39.20 -31.32
C PRO A 158 -14.06 39.15 -30.32
N MET A 159 -12.86 39.47 -30.79
CA MET A 159 -11.69 39.70 -29.93
C MET A 159 -11.41 41.18 -29.84
N ASN A 160 -11.35 41.68 -28.62
CA ASN A 160 -10.77 42.97 -28.35
C ASN A 160 -9.37 42.77 -27.76
N TYR A 161 -8.32 43.13 -28.52
CA TYR A 161 -6.94 42.97 -28.06
C TYR A 161 -6.58 43.91 -26.90
N SER A 162 -7.32 45.00 -26.68
CA SER A 162 -7.12 45.87 -25.51
C SER A 162 -7.64 45.26 -24.21
N ASP A 163 -8.59 44.33 -24.30
CA ASP A 163 -9.12 43.58 -23.16
C ASP A 163 -9.17 42.08 -23.47
N LEU A 164 -7.97 41.55 -23.69
CA LEU A 164 -7.76 40.18 -24.17
C LEU A 164 -8.31 39.15 -23.18
N LEU A 165 -8.08 39.32 -21.87
CA LEU A 165 -8.47 38.35 -20.85
C LEU A 165 -9.99 38.23 -20.74
N PHE A 166 -10.69 39.36 -20.69
CA PHE A 166 -12.14 39.38 -20.66
C PHE A 166 -12.74 38.83 -21.96
N SER A 167 -12.18 39.23 -23.10
CA SER A 167 -12.58 38.67 -24.41
C SER A 167 -12.42 37.16 -24.45
N LEU A 168 -11.34 36.60 -23.89
CA LEU A 168 -11.12 35.17 -23.81
C LEU A 168 -12.10 34.47 -22.85
N ALA A 169 -12.36 35.06 -21.69
CA ALA A 169 -13.28 34.52 -20.69
C ALA A 169 -14.75 34.48 -21.17
N ASP A 170 -15.16 35.45 -22.01
CA ASP A 170 -16.51 35.50 -22.61
C ASP A 170 -16.73 34.39 -23.65
N ASN A 171 -15.66 33.78 -24.17
CA ASN A 171 -15.69 32.77 -25.21
C ASN A 171 -15.55 31.34 -24.68
N VAL A 172 -16.10 30.37 -25.40
CA VAL A 172 -16.14 28.97 -24.94
C VAL A 172 -14.80 28.29 -25.24
N LEU A 173 -13.82 28.55 -24.39
CA LEU A 173 -12.48 28.01 -24.52
C LEU A 173 -12.38 26.59 -23.97
N ALA A 174 -11.55 25.78 -24.61
CA ALA A 174 -11.36 24.37 -24.32
C ALA A 174 -9.91 23.92 -24.54
N THR A 175 -9.55 22.82 -23.91
CA THR A 175 -8.23 22.19 -24.02
C THR A 175 -8.37 20.67 -24.01
N THR A 176 -7.40 19.99 -24.62
CA THR A 176 -7.27 18.53 -24.52
C THR A 176 -6.41 18.10 -23.33
N TYR A 177 -5.88 19.07 -22.57
CA TYR A 177 -5.02 18.82 -21.42
C TYR A 177 -5.83 18.72 -20.13
N LYS A 178 -5.60 17.65 -19.36
CA LYS A 178 -6.28 17.39 -18.08
C LYS A 178 -5.97 18.47 -17.03
N GLY A 179 -6.77 18.56 -15.98
CA GLY A 179 -6.48 19.46 -14.86
C GLY A 179 -5.17 19.06 -14.15
N SER A 180 -4.38 20.04 -13.74
CA SER A 180 -3.18 19.85 -12.90
C SER A 180 -3.51 20.16 -11.45
N PRO A 181 -2.98 19.40 -10.47
CA PRO A 181 -3.17 19.64 -9.03
C PRO A 181 -2.54 20.95 -8.54
N THR A 182 -1.77 21.65 -9.38
CA THR A 182 -1.18 22.93 -9.02
C THR A 182 -2.23 24.04 -9.04
N ASN A 183 -2.37 24.78 -7.93
CA ASN A 183 -3.36 25.86 -7.80
C ASN A 183 -2.99 27.15 -8.55
N TYR A 184 -1.75 27.26 -9.05
CA TYR A 184 -1.24 28.50 -9.63
C TYR A 184 -1.35 28.58 -11.16
N LEU A 185 -0.88 27.54 -11.88
CA LEU A 185 -0.86 27.54 -13.35
C LEU A 185 -1.90 26.59 -13.92
N ASP A 186 -2.67 27.03 -14.91
CA ASP A 186 -3.55 26.14 -15.67
C ASP A 186 -2.74 25.33 -16.69
N ALA A 187 -2.72 24.00 -16.56
CA ALA A 187 -1.93 23.14 -17.44
C ALA A 187 -2.37 23.16 -18.91
N GLY A 188 -3.61 23.53 -19.20
CA GLY A 188 -4.09 23.77 -20.57
C GLY A 188 -3.43 25.01 -21.18
N ILE A 189 -3.12 26.01 -20.36
CA ILE A 189 -2.44 27.25 -20.78
C ILE A 189 -0.92 27.09 -20.74
N VAL A 190 -0.35 26.31 -19.83
CA VAL A 190 1.13 26.14 -19.78
C VAL A 190 1.65 25.15 -20.80
N SER A 191 0.86 24.15 -21.18
CA SER A 191 1.29 23.12 -22.14
C SER A 191 1.54 23.69 -23.55
N ASP A 192 2.27 22.98 -24.41
CA ASP A 192 2.46 23.39 -25.81
C ASP A 192 1.24 23.09 -26.71
N ARG A 193 0.09 22.76 -26.12
CA ARG A 193 -1.13 22.41 -26.86
C ARG A 193 -1.95 23.64 -27.24
N PHE A 194 -2.68 23.49 -28.34
CA PHE A 194 -3.66 24.46 -28.81
C PHE A 194 -4.78 24.67 -27.79
N ILE A 195 -5.25 25.92 -27.72
CA ILE A 195 -6.53 26.25 -27.11
C ILE A 195 -7.59 26.13 -28.20
N TYR A 196 -8.74 25.55 -27.87
CA TYR A 196 -9.85 25.43 -28.81
C TYR A 196 -10.93 26.43 -28.42
N ASN A 197 -11.52 27.10 -29.41
CA ASN A 197 -12.72 27.90 -29.23
C ASN A 197 -13.91 27.13 -29.80
N ILE A 198 -14.86 26.78 -28.95
CA ILE A 198 -16.04 26.02 -29.35
C ILE A 198 -17.09 26.98 -29.91
N GLN A 199 -17.45 26.81 -31.18
CA GLN A 199 -18.43 27.64 -31.87
C GLN A 199 -19.50 26.76 -32.53
N SER A 200 -20.70 27.32 -32.74
CA SER A 200 -21.77 26.58 -33.45
C SER A 200 -21.40 26.26 -34.90
N ARG A 201 -20.55 27.09 -35.52
CA ARG A 201 -20.01 26.92 -36.86
C ARG A 201 -18.63 27.58 -36.90
N CYS A 202 -17.65 26.89 -37.47
CA CYS A 202 -16.31 27.43 -37.63
C CYS A 202 -16.13 28.03 -39.02
N THR A 203 -15.43 29.16 -39.10
CA THR A 203 -14.89 29.65 -40.36
C THR A 203 -13.63 28.87 -40.73
N PRO A 204 -13.43 28.49 -42.01
CA PRO A 204 -12.20 27.83 -42.43
C PRO A 204 -10.98 28.71 -42.15
N ASN A 205 -9.89 28.10 -41.63
CA ASN A 205 -8.57 28.71 -41.49
C ASN A 205 -8.45 29.95 -40.55
N SER A 206 -9.41 30.20 -39.65
CA SER A 206 -9.25 31.22 -38.62
C SER A 206 -8.34 30.73 -37.48
N LYS A 207 -7.04 31.03 -37.58
CA LYS A 207 -6.08 30.85 -36.49
C LYS A 207 -5.82 32.19 -35.83
N VAL A 208 -5.92 32.25 -34.51
CA VAL A 208 -5.63 33.46 -33.73
C VAL A 208 -4.54 33.12 -32.74
N SER A 209 -3.43 33.83 -32.79
CA SER A 209 -2.39 33.76 -31.78
C SER A 209 -2.55 34.89 -30.76
N PHE A 210 -2.26 34.57 -29.51
CA PHE A 210 -2.21 35.55 -28.42
C PHE A 210 -1.23 35.07 -27.36
N SER A 211 -0.81 35.98 -26.49
CA SER A 211 0.08 35.66 -25.37
C SER A 211 -0.66 35.91 -24.06
N LEU A 212 -0.58 34.94 -23.14
CA LEU A 212 -1.18 35.01 -21.81
C LEU A 212 -0.09 34.94 -20.75
N GLY A 213 -0.16 35.84 -19.79
CA GLY A 213 0.74 35.88 -18.64
C GLY A 213 1.63 37.13 -18.65
N GLN A 214 2.48 37.22 -17.65
CA GLN A 214 3.48 38.28 -17.49
C GLN A 214 4.87 37.65 -17.47
N SER A 215 5.89 38.39 -17.94
CA SER A 215 7.28 37.93 -17.89
C SER A 215 7.67 37.55 -16.46
N PRO A 216 8.37 36.43 -16.21
CA PRO A 216 8.92 35.42 -17.14
C PRO A 216 7.93 34.32 -17.59
N LEU A 217 6.71 34.30 -17.05
CA LEU A 217 5.67 33.29 -17.30
C LEU A 217 4.70 33.73 -18.41
N ASN A 218 5.23 34.15 -19.56
CA ASN A 218 4.41 34.48 -20.71
C ASN A 218 4.28 33.28 -21.66
N PHE A 219 3.05 32.89 -21.98
CA PHE A 219 2.73 31.74 -22.82
C PHE A 219 2.06 32.18 -24.11
N THR A 220 2.76 32.03 -25.23
CA THR A 220 2.18 32.22 -26.55
C THR A 220 1.32 31.03 -26.94
N LYS A 221 0.08 31.31 -27.34
CA LYS A 221 -0.95 30.32 -27.66
C LYS A 221 -1.52 30.55 -29.02
N GLU A 222 -1.69 29.45 -29.75
CA GLU A 222 -2.51 29.40 -30.95
C GLU A 222 -3.88 28.82 -30.58
N MET A 223 -4.92 29.58 -30.93
CA MET A 223 -6.31 29.19 -30.76
C MET A 223 -6.92 28.74 -32.08
N ARG A 224 -7.64 27.62 -32.03
CA ARG A 224 -8.32 27.01 -33.19
C ARG A 224 -9.81 26.89 -32.94
N CYS A 225 -10.61 27.18 -33.96
CA CYS A 225 -12.04 26.91 -33.87
C CYS A 225 -12.31 25.41 -33.90
N VAL A 226 -13.25 24.95 -33.07
CA VAL A 226 -13.84 23.60 -33.15
C VAL A 226 -15.35 23.73 -33.13
N GLN A 227 -16.02 22.98 -34.01
CA GLN A 227 -17.47 22.99 -34.07
C GLN A 227 -18.04 22.26 -32.85
N GLY A 228 -18.92 22.94 -32.10
CA GLY A 228 -19.72 22.34 -31.04
C GLY A 228 -21.01 21.75 -31.60
N LEU A 229 -21.28 20.49 -31.26
CA LEU A 229 -22.50 19.77 -31.64
C LEU A 229 -23.30 19.47 -30.38
N ASN A 230 -24.55 19.94 -30.35
CA ASN A 230 -25.48 19.64 -29.28
C ASN A 230 -26.44 18.54 -29.77
N LEU A 231 -26.50 17.42 -29.06
CA LEU A 231 -27.39 16.30 -29.39
C LEU A 231 -28.42 16.10 -28.28
N TRP A 232 -29.67 15.86 -28.67
CA TRP A 232 -30.75 15.55 -27.73
C TRP A 232 -30.89 14.04 -27.54
N ILE A 233 -30.99 13.62 -26.29
CA ILE A 233 -31.14 12.22 -25.87
C ILE A 233 -32.43 12.12 -25.05
N ASN A 234 -33.19 11.04 -25.27
CA ASN A 234 -34.54 10.93 -24.73
C ASN A 234 -34.57 10.53 -23.25
N SER A 235 -33.49 9.97 -22.71
CA SER A 235 -33.42 9.48 -21.33
C SER A 235 -32.06 9.71 -20.68
N SER A 236 -32.04 10.04 -19.38
CA SER A 236 -30.81 10.13 -18.60
C SER A 236 -30.06 8.79 -18.49
N ARG A 237 -30.76 7.66 -18.63
CA ARG A 237 -30.12 6.33 -18.67
C ARG A 237 -29.26 6.16 -19.93
N GLU A 238 -29.78 6.60 -21.08
CA GLU A 238 -29.05 6.58 -22.34
C GLU A 238 -27.81 7.49 -22.28
N ILE A 239 -27.89 8.65 -21.62
CA ILE A 239 -26.73 9.51 -21.38
C ILE A 239 -25.61 8.77 -20.65
N ASN A 240 -25.94 8.07 -19.56
CA ASN A 240 -24.95 7.32 -18.79
C ASN A 240 -24.31 6.22 -19.64
N ASP A 241 -25.13 5.48 -20.40
CA ASP A 241 -24.67 4.42 -21.28
C ASP A 241 -23.77 4.97 -22.42
N ASP A 242 -24.13 6.10 -23.03
CA ASP A 242 -23.38 6.74 -24.12
C ASP A 242 -22.04 7.34 -23.65
N ILE A 243 -22.04 8.01 -22.50
CA ILE A 243 -20.81 8.55 -21.89
C ILE A 243 -19.85 7.40 -21.53
N PHE A 244 -20.38 6.29 -21.01
CA PHE A 244 -19.59 5.13 -20.63
C PHE A 244 -19.07 4.35 -21.83
N LYS A 245 -19.93 3.99 -22.80
CA LYS A 245 -19.56 3.27 -24.03
C LYS A 245 -18.57 4.06 -24.89
N GLY A 246 -18.70 5.38 -24.91
CA GLY A 246 -17.80 6.28 -25.62
C GLY A 246 -16.37 6.29 -25.09
N TYR A 247 -16.16 5.83 -23.85
CA TYR A 247 -14.87 5.86 -23.19
C TYR A 247 -13.94 4.72 -23.63
N LEU A 248 -12.65 5.03 -23.78
CA LEU A 248 -11.61 4.08 -24.17
C LEU A 248 -11.60 2.78 -23.35
N LYS A 249 -11.88 2.83 -22.04
CA LYS A 249 -11.90 1.64 -21.16
C LYS A 249 -13.31 1.14 -20.82
N GLY A 250 -14.35 1.80 -21.33
CA GLY A 250 -15.75 1.45 -21.08
C GLY A 250 -16.36 0.52 -22.14
N ASN A 251 -15.61 0.21 -23.21
CA ASN A 251 -16.07 -0.65 -24.31
C ASN A 251 -15.05 -1.77 -24.61
N SER A 252 -15.52 -3.02 -24.59
CA SER A 252 -14.74 -4.22 -24.96
C SER A 252 -14.33 -4.26 -26.44
N GLU A 253 -15.05 -3.55 -27.31
CA GLU A 253 -14.82 -3.50 -28.75
C GLU A 253 -13.78 -2.44 -29.17
N GLY A 254 -13.25 -1.64 -28.22
CA GLY A 254 -12.20 -0.65 -28.49
C GLY A 254 -12.63 0.53 -29.37
N MET A 255 -13.93 0.70 -29.67
CA MET A 255 -14.45 1.85 -30.41
C MET A 255 -14.53 3.09 -29.52
N ILE A 256 -13.56 4.00 -29.66
CA ILE A 256 -13.45 5.22 -28.85
C ILE A 256 -14.29 6.35 -29.45
N ASN A 257 -15.24 6.85 -28.67
CA ASN A 257 -16.18 7.90 -29.03
C ASN A 257 -16.51 8.75 -27.80
N GLU A 258 -15.53 9.52 -27.34
CA GLU A 258 -15.61 10.33 -26.13
C GLU A 258 -16.49 11.58 -26.33
N ILE A 259 -17.33 11.85 -25.33
CA ILE A 259 -18.24 12.99 -25.24
C ILE A 259 -17.69 13.97 -24.20
N VAL A 260 -17.89 15.28 -24.41
CA VAL A 260 -17.36 16.30 -23.50
C VAL A 260 -18.08 16.26 -22.14
N ALA A 261 -19.40 16.38 -22.18
CA ALA A 261 -20.30 16.37 -21.04
C ALA A 261 -21.74 16.16 -21.54
N ALA A 262 -22.65 15.87 -20.62
CA ALA A 262 -24.07 15.92 -20.86
C ALA A 262 -24.78 16.75 -19.79
N TYR A 263 -25.85 17.43 -20.21
CA TYR A 263 -26.71 18.19 -19.32
C TYR A 263 -28.08 17.53 -19.24
N ASP A 264 -28.49 17.23 -18.02
CA ASP A 264 -29.82 16.75 -17.72
C ASP A 264 -30.63 17.88 -17.08
N LEU A 265 -31.71 18.23 -17.78
CA LEU A 265 -32.61 19.35 -17.52
C LEU A 265 -34.01 18.88 -17.07
N LEU A 266 -34.18 17.62 -16.64
CA LEU A 266 -35.48 17.06 -16.24
C LEU A 266 -36.21 17.96 -15.22
N ASP A 267 -35.49 18.48 -14.23
CA ASP A 267 -36.05 19.31 -13.16
C ASP A 267 -35.91 20.82 -13.41
N THR A 268 -35.44 21.22 -14.60
CA THR A 268 -35.31 22.63 -14.97
C THR A 268 -36.59 23.15 -15.65
N ASN A 269 -37.11 24.27 -15.17
CA ASN A 269 -38.23 24.99 -15.77
C ASN A 269 -38.02 26.51 -15.67
N ARG A 270 -39.05 27.35 -15.84
CA ARG A 270 -38.91 28.83 -15.76
C ARG A 270 -38.68 29.38 -14.35
N THR A 271 -39.06 28.65 -13.31
CA THR A 271 -39.00 29.10 -11.91
C THR A 271 -37.95 28.33 -11.10
N ASN A 272 -37.50 27.18 -11.59
CA ASN A 272 -36.52 26.32 -10.97
C ASN A 272 -35.37 26.01 -11.93
N PHE A 273 -34.14 26.30 -11.51
CA PHE A 273 -32.93 25.93 -12.23
C PHE A 273 -32.26 24.76 -11.52
N ASN A 274 -32.50 23.55 -12.02
CA ASN A 274 -31.90 22.33 -11.49
C ASN A 274 -31.30 21.49 -12.63
N VAL A 275 -29.97 21.50 -12.72
CA VAL A 275 -29.22 20.87 -13.80
C VAL A 275 -28.24 19.85 -13.24
N ASN A 276 -28.30 18.63 -13.76
CA ASN A 276 -27.29 17.62 -13.53
C ASN A 276 -26.27 17.62 -14.68
N ILE A 277 -24.99 17.76 -14.35
CA ILE A 277 -23.88 17.75 -15.33
C ILE A 277 -23.18 16.40 -15.25
N TRP A 278 -23.31 15.60 -16.30
CA TRP A 278 -22.66 14.31 -16.43
C TRP A 278 -21.39 14.45 -17.24
N TYR A 279 -20.31 13.84 -16.76
CA TYR A 279 -19.04 13.80 -17.47
C TYR A 279 -18.29 12.55 -17.01
N ASN A 280 -17.35 12.10 -17.84
CA ASN A 280 -16.54 10.95 -17.50
C ASN A 280 -15.38 11.34 -16.58
N ALA A 281 -15.28 10.67 -15.43
CA ALA A 281 -14.21 10.83 -14.45
C ALA A 281 -13.63 9.50 -13.95
N THR A 282 -13.69 8.42 -14.74
CA THR A 282 -13.40 7.07 -14.19
C THR A 282 -11.94 6.89 -13.78
N TYR A 283 -11.76 6.43 -12.53
CA TYR A 283 -10.49 6.16 -11.83
C TYR A 283 -9.99 4.71 -11.94
N GLN A 284 -10.52 3.91 -12.87
CA GLN A 284 -10.51 2.44 -12.78
C GLN A 284 -9.12 1.78 -12.71
N ASP A 285 -8.04 2.48 -13.12
CA ASP A 285 -6.66 1.96 -13.10
C ASP A 285 -5.63 2.93 -12.47
N ASP A 286 -6.05 3.99 -11.77
CA ASP A 286 -5.09 4.72 -10.92
C ASP A 286 -4.87 3.86 -9.67
N SER A 287 -3.89 2.96 -9.74
CA SER A 287 -3.22 2.45 -8.54
C SER A 287 -2.93 3.67 -7.67
N GLY A 288 -3.38 3.67 -6.41
CA GLY A 288 -3.51 4.85 -5.54
C GLY A 288 -2.26 5.70 -5.25
N ASN A 289 -1.19 5.53 -6.04
CA ASN A 289 0.05 6.29 -6.05
C ASN A 289 0.08 7.45 -7.06
N MET A 290 -0.93 7.62 -7.93
CA MET A 290 -1.04 8.83 -8.78
C MET A 290 -1.95 9.88 -8.13
N PRO A 291 -1.60 11.18 -8.16
CA PRO A 291 -2.44 12.24 -7.64
C PRO A 291 -3.81 12.25 -8.36
N PRO A 292 -4.91 12.53 -7.65
CA PRO A 292 -6.24 12.53 -8.23
C PRO A 292 -6.32 13.49 -9.42
N LYS A 293 -6.85 13.01 -10.54
CA LYS A 293 -7.04 13.83 -11.74
C LYS A 293 -8.10 14.91 -11.44
N LEU A 294 -7.72 16.18 -11.57
CA LEU A 294 -8.64 17.30 -11.36
C LEU A 294 -9.55 17.52 -12.57
N LEU A 295 -10.81 17.85 -12.28
CA LEU A 295 -11.89 18.04 -13.24
C LEU A 295 -12.12 19.52 -13.52
N ARG A 296 -12.43 19.87 -14.78
CA ARG A 296 -12.66 21.24 -15.25
C ARG A 296 -14.15 21.61 -15.21
N VAL A 297 -14.79 21.46 -14.06
CA VAL A 297 -16.24 21.68 -13.84
C VAL A 297 -16.69 23.15 -13.92
N PRO A 298 -15.94 24.16 -13.41
CA PRO A 298 -16.45 25.53 -13.32
C PRO A 298 -16.98 26.10 -14.64
N ARG A 299 -16.32 25.78 -15.77
CA ARG A 299 -16.77 26.27 -17.08
C ARG A 299 -18.08 25.65 -17.55
N LEU A 300 -18.31 24.36 -17.27
CA LEU A 300 -19.54 23.67 -17.63
C LEU A 300 -20.75 24.29 -16.89
N VAL A 301 -20.58 24.55 -15.59
CA VAL A 301 -21.60 25.20 -14.76
C VAL A 301 -21.87 26.63 -15.25
N SER A 302 -20.82 27.40 -15.53
CA SER A 302 -20.92 28.78 -16.02
C SER A 302 -21.68 28.87 -17.34
N LEU A 303 -21.42 27.95 -18.28
CA LEU A 303 -22.10 27.93 -19.58
C LEU A 303 -23.61 27.71 -19.44
N MET A 304 -24.02 26.68 -18.69
CA MET A 304 -25.44 26.37 -18.55
C MET A 304 -26.18 27.44 -17.75
N SER A 305 -25.56 27.96 -16.69
CA SER A 305 -26.13 29.05 -15.89
C SER A 305 -26.39 30.29 -16.75
N ASN A 306 -25.42 30.65 -17.60
CA ASN A 306 -25.57 31.77 -18.53
C ASN A 306 -26.63 31.50 -19.61
N ALA A 307 -26.68 30.30 -20.18
CA ALA A 307 -27.70 29.92 -21.15
C ALA A 307 -29.13 30.04 -20.56
N TYR A 308 -29.28 29.66 -19.29
CA TYR A 308 -30.53 29.73 -18.55
C TYR A 308 -30.93 31.17 -18.19
N LEU A 309 -29.99 32.00 -17.74
CA LEU A 309 -30.25 33.43 -17.48
C LEU A 309 -30.67 34.17 -18.74
N GLN A 310 -30.05 33.85 -19.88
CA GLN A 310 -30.42 34.41 -21.18
C GLN A 310 -31.83 34.00 -21.61
N TYR A 311 -32.23 32.77 -21.28
CA TYR A 311 -33.58 32.28 -21.50
C TYR A 311 -34.63 32.98 -20.61
N LEU A 312 -34.32 33.23 -19.33
CA LEU A 312 -35.26 33.83 -18.39
C LEU A 312 -35.45 35.35 -18.55
N LYS A 313 -34.36 36.08 -18.83
CA LYS A 313 -34.37 37.55 -18.79
C LYS A 313 -34.17 38.15 -20.18
N SER A 314 -32.96 38.06 -20.70
CA SER A 314 -32.56 38.69 -21.95
C SER A 314 -31.23 38.09 -22.43
N PRO A 315 -30.95 38.05 -23.75
CA PRO A 315 -29.64 37.64 -24.28
C PRO A 315 -28.43 38.42 -23.72
N ARG A 316 -28.66 39.59 -23.11
CA ARG A 316 -27.63 40.42 -22.47
C ARG A 316 -27.36 40.05 -21.02
N THR A 317 -28.25 39.31 -20.36
CA THR A 317 -28.10 38.95 -18.94
C THR A 317 -27.11 37.80 -18.80
N ARG A 318 -26.08 38.00 -17.98
CA ARG A 318 -25.01 37.02 -17.72
C ARG A 318 -24.59 37.05 -16.26
N MET A 319 -24.07 35.93 -15.80
CA MET A 319 -23.35 35.76 -14.55
C MET A 319 -21.89 35.49 -14.90
N LEU A 320 -21.01 36.38 -14.45
CA LEU A 320 -19.58 36.34 -14.77
C LEU A 320 -18.86 35.42 -13.79
N LEU A 321 -18.56 34.20 -14.24
CA LEU A 321 -17.66 33.25 -13.58
C LEU A 321 -16.44 33.08 -14.50
N GLU A 322 -15.57 34.09 -14.50
CA GLU A 322 -14.60 34.32 -15.57
C GLU A 322 -13.21 33.75 -15.32
N PHE A 323 -12.87 33.37 -14.09
CA PHE A 323 -11.50 32.95 -13.73
C PHE A 323 -11.50 31.87 -12.64
N VAL A 324 -10.48 30.99 -12.65
CA VAL A 324 -10.47 29.74 -11.82
C VAL A 324 -9.28 29.65 -10.85
N LYS A 325 -8.27 30.51 -10.99
CA LYS A 325 -6.98 30.38 -10.29
C LYS A 325 -6.40 31.71 -9.78
N GLU A 326 -7.25 32.52 -9.16
CA GLU A 326 -6.89 33.88 -8.65
C GLU A 326 -6.35 33.86 -7.20
N MET A 327 -5.96 32.71 -6.67
CA MET A 327 -5.56 32.60 -5.26
C MET A 327 -4.06 32.80 -5.06
N PRO A 328 -3.63 33.61 -4.06
CA PRO A 328 -2.23 33.78 -3.72
C PRO A 328 -1.56 32.42 -3.49
N LYS A 329 -0.36 32.27 -4.06
CA LYS A 329 0.43 31.05 -3.93
C LYS A 329 1.61 31.30 -2.98
N PRO A 330 1.79 30.52 -1.91
CA PRO A 330 2.98 30.62 -1.08
C PRO A 330 4.22 30.07 -1.80
N GLU A 331 5.40 30.45 -1.31
CA GLU A 331 6.66 29.88 -1.77
C GLU A 331 6.68 28.37 -1.53
N THR A 332 7.17 27.62 -2.50
CA THR A 332 7.26 26.16 -2.43
C THR A 332 8.72 25.74 -2.46
N LYS A 333 9.16 24.99 -1.46
CA LYS A 333 10.52 24.43 -1.39
C LYS A 333 10.46 22.94 -1.62
N LEU A 334 11.30 22.44 -2.53
CA LEU A 334 11.42 21.01 -2.76
C LEU A 334 12.11 20.37 -1.55
N ARG A 335 11.35 19.62 -0.75
CA ARG A 335 11.90 18.83 0.36
C ARG A 335 11.57 17.37 0.15
N LEU A 336 12.60 16.53 0.21
CA LEU A 336 12.44 15.08 0.24
C LEU A 336 12.81 14.62 1.65
N ASP A 337 11.87 14.01 2.37
CA ASP A 337 12.11 13.50 3.72
C ASP A 337 12.35 11.99 3.67
N ILE A 338 13.61 11.61 3.53
CA ILE A 338 14.03 10.20 3.48
C ILE A 338 13.66 9.46 4.78
N ALA A 339 13.58 10.15 5.92
CA ALA A 339 13.27 9.52 7.20
C ALA A 339 11.83 8.96 7.22
N SER A 340 10.89 9.67 6.60
CA SER A 340 9.49 9.25 6.48
C SER A 340 9.32 7.92 5.72
N LEU A 341 10.20 7.64 4.76
CA LEU A 341 10.15 6.44 3.92
C LEU A 341 10.67 5.18 4.64
N ILE A 342 11.49 5.33 5.69
CA ILE A 342 12.24 4.23 6.31
C ILE A 342 11.80 3.96 7.75
N GLY A 343 11.00 4.86 8.35
CA GLY A 343 10.54 4.72 9.74
C GLY A 343 9.90 3.36 10.06
N ALA A 344 9.11 2.80 9.14
CA ALA A 344 8.50 1.48 9.33
C ALA A 344 9.52 0.32 9.35
N VAL A 345 10.56 0.40 8.51
CA VAL A 345 11.65 -0.58 8.48
C VAL A 345 12.46 -0.50 9.78
N PHE A 346 12.78 0.71 10.22
CA PHE A 346 13.50 0.93 11.46
C PHE A 346 12.70 0.45 12.68
N PHE A 347 11.40 0.76 12.75
CA PHE A 347 10.51 0.28 13.80
C PHE A 347 10.44 -1.25 13.84
N THR A 348 10.20 -1.89 12.69
CA THR A 348 10.15 -3.36 12.59
C THR A 348 11.46 -3.98 13.07
N TRP A 349 12.58 -3.38 12.70
CA TRP A 349 13.90 -3.86 13.06
C TRP A 349 14.21 -3.70 14.55
N VAL A 350 13.86 -2.56 15.17
CA VAL A 350 13.96 -2.35 16.62
C VAL A 350 13.09 -3.34 17.40
N ILE A 351 11.87 -3.62 16.93
CA ILE A 351 10.99 -4.62 17.56
C ILE A 351 11.60 -6.03 17.49
N LEU A 352 12.21 -6.40 16.36
CA LEU A 352 12.91 -7.68 16.23
C LEU A 352 14.16 -7.78 17.13
N LEU A 353 14.83 -6.66 17.41
CA LEU A 353 15.95 -6.60 18.36
C LEU A 353 15.53 -6.73 19.82
N LEU A 354 14.43 -6.07 20.21
CA LEU A 354 13.91 -6.09 21.58
C LEU A 354 13.25 -7.43 21.93
N PHE A 355 12.68 -8.11 20.93
CA PHE A 355 12.02 -9.40 21.09
C PHE A 355 12.61 -10.43 20.11
N PRO A 356 13.80 -10.98 20.37
CA PRO A 356 14.24 -12.15 19.64
C PRO A 356 13.20 -13.25 19.92
N ARG A 357 12.43 -13.66 18.89
CA ARG A 357 11.49 -14.79 18.93
C ARG A 357 12.27 -16.09 19.19
N THR A 358 12.82 -16.25 20.38
CA THR A 358 13.33 -17.52 20.89
C THR A 358 12.17 -18.17 21.63
N SER A 359 11.28 -18.83 20.88
CA SER A 359 10.37 -19.80 21.49
C SER A 359 11.24 -20.89 22.09
N HIS A 360 11.16 -21.12 23.40
CA HIS A 360 11.89 -22.19 24.05
C HIS A 360 11.01 -23.43 24.10
N ALA A 361 11.52 -24.56 23.59
CA ALA A 361 10.83 -25.83 23.63
C ALA A 361 10.81 -26.43 25.03
N ILE A 362 11.89 -26.24 25.80
CA ILE A 362 12.00 -26.72 27.20
C ILE A 362 12.49 -25.56 28.06
N VAL A 363 11.85 -25.33 29.22
CA VAL A 363 12.29 -24.36 30.23
C VAL A 363 12.19 -24.99 31.61
N CYS A 364 13.31 -25.13 32.30
CA CYS A 364 13.43 -25.65 33.66
C CYS A 364 13.97 -24.56 34.57
N ASN A 365 13.34 -24.38 35.73
CA ASN A 365 13.75 -23.42 36.74
C ASN A 365 14.03 -24.13 38.07
N THR A 366 15.30 -24.19 38.46
CA THR A 366 15.77 -24.71 39.75
C THR A 366 15.24 -26.10 40.10
N MET A 367 15.14 -26.98 39.11
CA MET A 367 14.62 -28.34 39.26
C MET A 367 15.45 -29.16 40.25
N LYS A 368 14.79 -29.76 41.26
CA LYS A 368 15.43 -30.61 42.27
C LYS A 368 14.78 -31.98 42.33
N LYS A 369 15.60 -33.01 42.54
CA LYS A 369 15.14 -34.36 42.88
C LYS A 369 15.93 -34.93 44.04
N VAL A 370 15.20 -35.33 45.07
CA VAL A 370 15.69 -36.09 46.21
C VAL A 370 14.95 -37.43 46.24
N TYR A 371 15.69 -38.52 46.25
CA TYR A 371 15.14 -39.85 46.51
C TYR A 371 15.23 -40.14 48.01
N PRO A 372 14.17 -40.70 48.61
CA PRO A 372 14.18 -41.05 50.03
C PRO A 372 15.24 -42.12 50.29
N GLY A 373 15.81 -42.08 51.50
CA GLY A 373 16.70 -43.13 51.99
C GLY A 373 15.96 -44.45 52.14
N ARG A 374 16.63 -45.56 51.84
CA ARG A 374 16.17 -46.93 52.13
C ARG A 374 17.26 -47.66 52.92
N ASP A 375 16.86 -48.59 53.77
CA ASP A 375 17.76 -49.49 54.50
C ASP A 375 18.82 -48.76 55.35
N GLY A 376 18.39 -47.72 56.08
CA GLY A 376 19.27 -46.91 56.94
C GLY A 376 20.15 -45.89 56.23
N ASN A 377 20.10 -45.81 54.89
CA ASN A 377 20.88 -44.84 54.12
C ASN A 377 20.25 -43.42 54.15
N PRO A 378 21.07 -42.35 54.09
CA PRO A 378 20.56 -40.98 54.00
C PRO A 378 19.87 -40.71 52.64
N PRO A 379 18.95 -39.74 52.57
CA PRO A 379 18.29 -39.35 51.32
C PRO A 379 19.30 -38.87 50.28
N LYS A 380 19.16 -39.32 49.03
CA LYS A 380 20.11 -39.03 47.95
C LYS A 380 19.58 -37.96 47.02
N MET A 381 20.31 -36.85 46.94
CA MET A 381 20.02 -35.77 46.00
C MET A 381 20.54 -36.10 44.61
N ALA A 382 19.62 -36.41 43.68
CA ALA A 382 19.96 -36.76 42.31
C ALA A 382 20.06 -35.55 41.38
N VAL A 383 19.28 -34.49 41.63
CA VAL A 383 19.37 -33.22 40.88
C VAL A 383 19.32 -32.06 41.89
N ARG A 384 20.32 -31.18 41.85
CA ARG A 384 20.53 -30.08 42.82
C ARG A 384 20.27 -28.71 42.17
N GLY A 385 19.04 -28.44 41.76
CA GLY A 385 18.61 -27.10 41.34
C GLY A 385 19.00 -26.73 39.92
N LEU A 386 18.71 -27.59 38.95
CA LEU A 386 19.04 -27.38 37.54
C LEU A 386 18.11 -26.33 36.91
N SER A 387 18.70 -25.27 36.35
CA SER A 387 18.00 -24.30 35.48
C SER A 387 18.54 -24.43 34.06
N LEU A 388 17.63 -24.67 33.11
CA LEU A 388 17.95 -24.94 31.72
C LEU A 388 16.86 -24.35 30.85
N ALA A 389 17.19 -23.84 29.67
CA ALA A 389 16.16 -23.50 28.70
C ALA A 389 16.68 -23.73 27.29
N VAL A 390 16.02 -24.65 26.57
CA VAL A 390 16.39 -25.15 25.25
C VAL A 390 15.49 -24.48 24.20
N PRO A 391 16.05 -23.68 23.27
CA PRO A 391 15.34 -23.15 22.10
C PRO A 391 14.66 -24.22 21.26
N SER A 392 13.54 -23.87 20.62
CA SER A 392 12.89 -24.75 19.64
C SER A 392 13.82 -25.03 18.46
N GLY A 393 13.95 -26.31 18.07
CA GLY A 393 14.79 -26.74 16.96
C GLY A 393 16.27 -26.92 17.29
N GLU A 394 16.69 -26.76 18.54
CA GLU A 394 18.07 -26.98 18.97
C GLU A 394 18.32 -28.44 19.39
N CYS A 395 19.46 -29.00 18.97
CA CYS A 395 19.92 -30.31 19.43
C CYS A 395 20.74 -30.14 20.73
N PHE A 396 20.16 -30.52 21.88
CA PHE A 396 20.79 -30.38 23.19
C PHE A 396 21.28 -31.74 23.74
N GLY A 397 22.56 -31.81 24.10
CA GLY A 397 23.18 -32.99 24.71
C GLY A 397 23.55 -32.78 26.18
N MET A 398 23.12 -33.68 27.07
CA MET A 398 23.51 -33.66 28.49
C MET A 398 24.59 -34.71 28.77
N LEU A 399 25.81 -34.25 29.06
CA LEU A 399 26.99 -35.09 29.30
C LEU A 399 27.41 -35.08 30.77
N GLY A 400 27.91 -36.21 31.27
CA GLY A 400 28.41 -36.33 32.63
C GLY A 400 28.67 -37.79 33.03
N PRO A 401 29.36 -38.06 34.14
CA PRO A 401 29.65 -39.42 34.60
C PRO A 401 28.38 -40.20 35.00
N ASN A 402 28.52 -41.52 35.15
CA ASN A 402 27.45 -42.35 35.70
C ASN A 402 27.09 -41.89 37.12
N GLY A 403 25.80 -41.80 37.42
CA GLY A 403 25.31 -41.28 38.70
C GLY A 403 25.17 -39.76 38.81
N ALA A 404 25.54 -38.97 37.77
CA ALA A 404 25.43 -37.51 37.79
C ALA A 404 23.99 -36.93 37.76
N GLY A 405 22.96 -37.79 37.72
CA GLY A 405 21.55 -37.35 37.72
C GLY A 405 20.89 -37.22 36.34
N LYS A 406 21.60 -37.52 35.25
CA LYS A 406 21.09 -37.41 33.85
C LYS A 406 19.74 -38.12 33.64
N THR A 407 19.70 -39.41 33.96
CA THR A 407 18.48 -40.23 33.82
C THR A 407 17.37 -39.74 34.75
N SER A 408 17.71 -39.26 35.96
CA SER A 408 16.71 -38.68 36.87
C SER A 408 16.11 -37.40 36.33
N PHE A 409 16.90 -36.55 35.65
CA PHE A 409 16.38 -35.36 34.98
C PHE A 409 15.45 -35.72 33.82
N ILE A 410 15.87 -36.63 32.93
CA ILE A 410 15.03 -37.07 31.81
C ILE A 410 13.71 -37.66 32.33
N ASN A 411 13.75 -38.52 33.36
CA ASN A 411 12.55 -39.09 33.97
C ASN A 411 11.62 -38.05 34.60
N MET A 412 12.15 -36.93 35.07
CA MET A 412 11.31 -35.81 35.51
C MET A 412 10.63 -35.15 34.31
N MET A 413 11.38 -34.83 33.26
CA MET A 413 10.84 -34.18 32.06
C MET A 413 9.78 -35.02 31.34
N THR A 414 9.89 -36.35 31.40
CA THR A 414 8.93 -37.29 30.77
C THR A 414 7.77 -37.69 31.69
N GLY A 415 7.73 -37.17 32.93
CA GLY A 415 6.67 -37.45 33.90
C GLY A 415 6.76 -38.80 34.63
N LEU A 416 7.81 -39.61 34.38
CA LEU A 416 8.02 -40.89 35.09
C LEU A 416 8.31 -40.70 36.58
N VAL A 417 8.90 -39.57 36.95
CA VAL A 417 9.25 -39.25 38.33
C VAL A 417 8.90 -37.79 38.62
N LYS A 418 8.07 -37.52 39.62
CA LYS A 418 7.77 -36.14 40.00
C LYS A 418 9.02 -35.42 40.58
N PRO A 419 9.29 -34.16 40.20
CA PRO A 419 10.31 -33.36 40.87
C PRO A 419 9.99 -33.16 42.35
N THR A 420 11.03 -33.02 43.17
CA THR A 420 10.89 -32.68 44.60
C THR A 420 10.58 -31.20 44.77
N SER A 421 11.14 -30.34 43.93
CA SER A 421 10.81 -28.91 43.86
C SER A 421 11.30 -28.30 42.54
N GLY A 422 10.87 -27.07 42.24
CA GLY A 422 11.16 -26.37 40.99
C GLY A 422 10.04 -26.55 39.97
N SER A 423 10.16 -25.86 38.83
CA SER A 423 9.16 -25.88 37.76
C SER A 423 9.83 -26.23 36.43
N ALA A 424 9.11 -26.95 35.57
CA ALA A 424 9.58 -27.21 34.22
C ALA A 424 8.41 -27.18 33.23
N PHE A 425 8.70 -26.65 32.04
CA PHE A 425 7.74 -26.41 30.98
C PHE A 425 8.23 -27.02 29.68
N VAL A 426 7.33 -27.64 28.94
CA VAL A 426 7.57 -28.17 27.59
C VAL A 426 6.55 -27.53 26.67
N GLN A 427 7.00 -26.81 25.64
CA GLN A 427 6.14 -26.03 24.75
C GLN A 427 5.20 -25.07 25.52
N GLY A 428 5.66 -24.54 26.65
CA GLY A 428 4.89 -23.66 27.54
C GLY A 428 3.90 -24.36 28.48
N LEU A 429 3.84 -25.70 28.47
CA LEU A 429 2.97 -26.51 29.34
C LEU A 429 3.75 -27.04 30.54
N ASP A 430 3.20 -26.97 31.74
CA ASP A 430 3.88 -27.43 32.96
C ASP A 430 3.83 -28.96 33.08
N ILE A 431 4.99 -29.58 33.34
CA ILE A 431 5.14 -31.04 33.46
C ILE A 431 4.50 -31.64 34.73
N CYS A 432 4.01 -30.82 35.65
CA CYS A 432 3.30 -31.28 36.85
C CYS A 432 1.78 -31.23 36.70
N THR A 433 1.24 -30.36 35.84
CA THR A 433 -0.20 -30.14 35.69
C THR A 433 -0.75 -30.53 34.31
N ASP A 434 0.04 -30.39 33.24
CA ASP A 434 -0.42 -30.50 31.85
C ASP A 434 0.18 -31.72 31.11
N MET A 435 0.61 -32.76 31.82
CA MET A 435 1.36 -33.88 31.22
C MET A 435 0.65 -34.58 30.05
N ASP A 436 -0.67 -34.74 30.10
CA ASP A 436 -1.43 -35.35 29.01
C ASP A 436 -1.26 -34.58 27.69
N ARG A 437 -1.22 -33.24 27.78
CA ARG A 437 -0.97 -32.36 26.64
C ARG A 437 0.49 -32.37 26.25
N VAL A 438 1.41 -32.40 27.22
CA VAL A 438 2.86 -32.53 26.97
C VAL A 438 3.15 -33.80 26.16
N TYR A 439 2.53 -34.94 26.50
CA TYR A 439 2.71 -36.20 25.76
C TYR A 439 2.30 -36.11 24.29
N THR A 440 1.33 -35.27 23.92
CA THR A 440 0.99 -35.09 22.49
C THR A 440 2.08 -34.38 21.70
N SER A 441 2.95 -33.63 22.38
CA SER A 441 3.99 -32.79 21.77
C SER A 441 5.42 -33.29 21.98
N MET A 442 5.61 -34.39 22.74
CA MET A 442 6.91 -34.96 23.09
C MET A 442 7.07 -36.40 22.60
N GLY A 443 8.23 -36.68 22.01
CA GLY A 443 8.71 -38.01 21.67
C GLY A 443 9.78 -38.49 22.66
N VAL A 444 9.67 -39.73 23.16
CA VAL A 444 10.64 -40.28 24.11
C VAL A 444 11.14 -41.63 23.62
N CYS A 445 12.45 -41.74 23.41
CA CYS A 445 13.12 -43.00 23.09
C CYS A 445 13.96 -43.46 24.29
N PRO A 446 13.44 -44.38 25.14
CA PRO A 446 14.13 -44.83 26.34
C PRO A 446 15.44 -45.59 26.01
N GLN A 447 16.28 -45.83 27.03
CA GLN A 447 17.53 -46.58 26.87
C GLN A 447 17.29 -48.06 26.54
N HIS A 448 16.25 -48.67 27.14
CA HIS A 448 15.84 -50.04 26.87
C HIS A 448 14.68 -50.05 25.86
N ASP A 449 14.72 -50.97 24.89
CA ASP A 449 13.68 -51.08 23.87
C ASP A 449 12.39 -51.67 24.46
N LEU A 450 11.29 -50.90 24.41
CA LEU A 450 9.95 -51.31 24.88
C LEU A 450 9.16 -51.95 23.73
N LEU A 451 9.64 -53.11 23.25
CA LEU A 451 9.06 -53.81 22.10
C LEU A 451 8.46 -55.16 22.52
N TRP A 452 7.28 -55.47 21.99
CA TRP A 452 6.66 -56.78 22.12
C TRP A 452 7.23 -57.72 21.06
N GLU A 453 7.84 -58.83 21.48
CA GLU A 453 8.55 -59.71 20.56
C GLU A 453 7.65 -60.36 19.50
N THR A 454 6.36 -60.51 19.81
CA THR A 454 5.34 -61.10 18.94
C THR A 454 4.82 -60.15 17.88
N LEU A 455 4.88 -58.83 18.09
CA LEU A 455 4.35 -57.82 17.17
C LEU A 455 5.39 -57.45 16.12
N SER A 456 4.96 -57.21 14.89
CA SER A 456 5.79 -56.70 13.80
C SER A 456 6.13 -55.21 13.97
N GLY A 457 7.13 -54.72 13.24
CA GLY A 457 7.48 -53.28 13.28
C GLY A 457 6.31 -52.38 12.85
N ARG A 458 5.54 -52.82 11.86
CA ARG A 458 4.33 -52.14 11.39
C ARG A 458 3.23 -52.11 12.45
N GLU A 459 2.98 -53.23 13.12
CA GLU A 459 1.97 -53.33 14.18
C GLU A 459 2.30 -52.44 15.39
N HIS A 460 3.58 -52.32 15.76
CA HIS A 460 4.02 -51.40 16.81
C HIS A 460 3.68 -49.95 16.45
N LEU A 461 4.00 -49.52 15.23
CA LEU A 461 3.74 -48.14 14.80
C LEU A 461 2.24 -47.87 14.66
N PHE A 462 1.44 -48.84 14.22
CA PHE A 462 -0.01 -48.72 14.27
C PHE A 462 -0.54 -48.54 15.70
N PHE A 463 -0.03 -49.31 16.65
CA PHE A 463 -0.41 -49.21 18.06
C PHE A 463 -0.09 -47.82 18.64
N TYR A 464 1.17 -47.37 18.53
CA TYR A 464 1.59 -46.08 19.07
C TYR A 464 0.99 -44.88 18.31
N GLY A 465 0.79 -45.00 17.00
CA GLY A 465 0.11 -43.97 16.20
C GLY A 465 -1.33 -43.76 16.62
N ARG A 466 -2.07 -44.84 16.94
CA ARG A 466 -3.43 -44.75 17.48
C ARG A 466 -3.46 -44.10 18.87
N LEU A 467 -2.48 -44.40 19.73
CA LEU A 467 -2.34 -43.72 21.03
C LEU A 467 -2.07 -42.22 20.90
N LYS A 468 -1.42 -41.78 19.81
CA LYS A 468 -1.24 -40.37 19.46
C LYS A 468 -2.44 -39.77 18.70
N ASN A 469 -3.58 -40.47 18.66
CA ASN A 469 -4.83 -40.04 18.03
C ASN A 469 -4.74 -39.84 16.50
N LEU A 470 -3.83 -40.56 15.83
CA LEU A 470 -3.82 -40.65 14.36
C LEU A 470 -4.90 -41.63 13.88
N LYS A 471 -5.62 -41.27 12.81
CA LYS A 471 -6.74 -42.05 12.26
C LYS A 471 -6.61 -42.23 10.76
N ASP A 472 -7.24 -43.29 10.26
CA ASP A 472 -7.47 -43.57 8.83
C ASP A 472 -6.18 -43.41 8.00
N SER A 473 -6.28 -42.78 6.83
CA SER A 473 -5.19 -42.60 5.88
C SER A 473 -3.96 -41.88 6.46
N LYS A 474 -4.14 -40.99 7.45
CA LYS A 474 -3.01 -40.30 8.11
C LYS A 474 -2.18 -41.25 8.96
N LEU A 475 -2.82 -42.25 9.58
CA LEU A 475 -2.13 -43.27 10.34
C LEU A 475 -1.32 -44.17 9.41
N ASP A 476 -1.94 -44.66 8.33
CA ASP A 476 -1.25 -45.50 7.34
C ASP A 476 -0.03 -44.80 6.73
N GLN A 477 -0.20 -43.54 6.33
CA GLN A 477 0.88 -42.72 5.80
C GLN A 477 2.01 -42.51 6.82
N ALA A 478 1.68 -42.14 8.06
CA ALA A 478 2.68 -41.91 9.10
C ALA A 478 3.46 -43.19 9.45
N VAL A 479 2.82 -44.36 9.43
CA VAL A 479 3.46 -45.67 9.66
C VAL A 479 4.44 -45.99 8.53
N GLU A 480 4.01 -45.86 7.28
CA GLU A 480 4.86 -46.08 6.10
C GLU A 480 6.07 -45.14 6.07
N GLU A 481 5.85 -43.84 6.28
CA GLU A 481 6.93 -42.83 6.33
C GLU A 481 7.90 -43.09 7.48
N SER A 482 7.40 -43.47 8.66
CA SER A 482 8.23 -43.82 9.81
C SER A 482 9.10 -45.04 9.54
N LEU A 483 8.53 -46.13 8.99
CA LEU A 483 9.30 -47.33 8.62
C LEU A 483 10.34 -47.03 7.54
N LYS A 484 10.00 -46.19 6.57
CA LYS A 484 10.92 -45.77 5.50
C LYS A 484 12.09 -44.96 6.05
N SER A 485 11.82 -43.97 6.91
CA SER A 485 12.85 -43.08 7.48
C SER A 485 13.89 -43.83 8.32
N VAL A 486 13.52 -44.96 8.93
CA VAL A 486 14.43 -45.82 9.70
C VAL A 486 14.92 -47.06 8.96
N ASN A 487 14.70 -47.16 7.65
CA ASN A 487 15.11 -48.27 6.78
C ASN A 487 14.61 -49.65 7.27
N LEU A 488 13.34 -49.74 7.66
CA LEU A 488 12.66 -50.98 8.06
C LEU A 488 11.47 -51.35 7.14
N LEU A 489 11.16 -50.53 6.13
CA LEU A 489 10.00 -50.75 5.26
C LEU A 489 10.18 -51.93 4.28
N HIS A 490 11.36 -52.02 3.65
CA HIS A 490 11.58 -52.93 2.52
C HIS A 490 12.04 -54.33 2.95
N GLY A 491 11.95 -55.30 2.03
CA GLY A 491 12.48 -56.66 2.23
C GLY A 491 11.68 -57.51 3.23
N GLY A 492 10.39 -57.22 3.42
CA GLY A 492 9.51 -57.94 4.36
C GLY A 492 9.87 -57.73 5.84
N VAL A 493 10.77 -56.78 6.13
CA VAL A 493 11.20 -56.49 7.50
C VAL A 493 10.07 -55.88 8.32
N ALA A 494 9.29 -54.97 7.74
CA ALA A 494 8.19 -54.26 8.41
C ALA A 494 7.18 -55.20 9.08
N ASP A 495 6.89 -56.33 8.42
CA ASP A 495 5.88 -57.31 8.83
C ASP A 495 6.49 -58.50 9.59
N LYS A 496 7.81 -58.50 9.81
CA LYS A 496 8.51 -59.52 10.60
C LYS A 496 8.36 -59.20 12.11
N PRO A 497 8.10 -60.19 12.98
CA PRO A 497 8.04 -59.98 14.42
C PRO A 497 9.31 -59.34 14.99
N ALA A 498 9.16 -58.36 15.88
CA ALA A 498 10.26 -57.61 16.49
C ALA A 498 11.22 -58.51 17.29
N GLY A 499 10.78 -59.68 17.77
CA GLY A 499 11.65 -60.67 18.38
C GLY A 499 12.76 -61.17 17.44
N LYS A 500 12.51 -61.17 16.12
CA LYS A 500 13.48 -61.59 15.08
C LYS A 500 14.32 -60.43 14.53
N TYR A 501 14.25 -59.25 15.13
CA TYR A 501 15.06 -58.08 14.77
C TYR A 501 16.43 -58.16 15.45
N SER A 502 17.47 -57.69 14.76
CA SER A 502 18.76 -57.43 15.41
C SER A 502 18.65 -56.28 16.42
N GLY A 503 19.59 -56.15 17.36
CA GLY A 503 19.58 -55.04 18.32
C GLY A 503 19.54 -53.66 17.66
N GLY A 504 20.25 -53.47 16.54
CA GLY A 504 20.19 -52.23 15.76
C GLY A 504 18.82 -51.98 15.12
N MET A 505 18.15 -53.04 14.65
CA MET A 505 16.79 -52.94 14.10
C MET A 505 15.77 -52.61 15.19
N LYS A 506 15.88 -53.24 16.38
CA LYS A 506 15.08 -52.91 17.56
C LYS A 506 15.26 -51.46 17.96
N ARG A 507 16.51 -50.96 17.99
CA ARG A 507 16.81 -49.56 18.30
C ARG A 507 16.20 -48.58 17.30
N ARG A 508 16.29 -48.88 15.99
CA ARG A 508 15.69 -48.07 14.93
C ARG A 508 14.17 -48.03 15.03
N LEU A 509 13.54 -49.16 15.38
CA LEU A 509 12.10 -49.21 15.62
C LEU A 509 11.70 -48.35 16.83
N SER A 510 12.45 -48.39 17.93
CA SER A 510 12.24 -47.52 19.10
C SER A 510 12.32 -46.02 18.76
N VAL A 511 13.23 -45.63 17.86
CA VAL A 511 13.31 -44.26 17.34
C VAL A 511 12.07 -43.91 16.51
N ALA A 512 11.64 -44.77 15.60
CA ALA A 512 10.42 -44.55 14.82
C ALA A 512 9.18 -44.39 15.71
N ILE A 513 9.05 -45.20 16.76
CA ILE A 513 7.97 -45.09 17.75
C ILE A 513 8.01 -43.74 18.47
N SER A 514 9.19 -43.22 18.80
CA SER A 514 9.30 -41.91 19.46
C SER A 514 8.91 -40.73 18.56
N LEU A 515 9.01 -40.89 17.23
CA LEU A 515 8.75 -39.83 16.24
C LEU A 515 7.33 -39.88 15.64
N ILE A 516 6.59 -40.98 15.85
CA ILE A 516 5.24 -41.11 15.32
C ILE A 516 4.29 -40.09 15.97
N GLY A 517 3.47 -39.42 15.16
CA GLY A 517 2.62 -38.31 15.60
C GLY A 517 3.30 -36.93 15.54
N SER A 518 4.49 -36.83 14.95
CA SER A 518 5.21 -35.57 14.68
C SER A 518 5.38 -34.70 15.94
N PRO A 519 6.08 -35.20 16.98
CA PRO A 519 6.33 -34.43 18.19
C PRO A 519 7.19 -33.20 17.90
N LYS A 520 7.05 -32.17 18.74
CA LYS A 520 7.82 -30.92 18.66
C LYS A 520 9.14 -30.98 19.46
N VAL A 521 9.25 -31.94 20.39
CA VAL A 521 10.35 -32.10 21.34
C VAL A 521 10.79 -33.56 21.41
#